data_AF-X1RTR0-F1
#
_entry.id   AF-X1RTR0-F1
#
_cell.length_a   1.000
_cell.length_b   1.000
_cell.length_c   1.000
_cell.angle_alpha   90.00
_cell.angle_beta   90.00
_cell.angle_gamma   90.00
#
_symmetry.space_group_name_H-M   'P 1'
#
loop_
_entity.id
_entity.type
_entity.pdbx_description
1 polymer ?
#
loop_
_entity_poly.entity_id
_entity_poly.type
_entity_poly.pdbx_seq_one_letter_code
_entity_poly.pdbx_strand_id
1 'polypeptide(L)'
;GQPITIAELLYPLLQAYDSVAIRADVEFGGTDQKFNLLVGRELQSRVGQPPQQIFLVPILVGTDGSQKMSKSLGNYIGVAEPPEEIYGKVMSIPDSLIMNYLELVTDVPDEELEEFRQGLKDETPNPMTLKKHLAREIVTQLYNQQAASEAEEH
;
A
#
# COMPACT_ATOMS: atom_id res chain seq x y z
N GLY A 1 7.29 27.99 6.09
CA GLY A 1 6.11 27.12 6.22
C GLY A 1 5.08 27.55 5.21
N GLN A 2 4.36 26.61 4.61
CA GLN A 2 3.17 26.94 3.82
C GLN A 2 2.01 27.30 4.77
N PRO A 3 1.17 28.29 4.44
CA PRO A 3 0.03 28.66 5.26
C PRO A 3 -1.02 27.54 5.25
N ILE A 4 -1.53 27.19 6.44
CA ILE A 4 -2.66 26.25 6.58
C ILE A 4 -3.96 27.06 6.44
N THR A 5 -4.81 26.62 5.53
CA THR A 5 -6.11 27.23 5.25
C THR A 5 -7.17 26.75 6.25
N ILE A 6 -8.26 27.53 6.41
CA ILE A 6 -9.43 27.09 7.20
C ILE A 6 -10.00 25.78 6.65
N ALA A 7 -9.99 25.61 5.33
CA ALA A 7 -10.44 24.38 4.69
C ALA A 7 -9.61 23.16 5.14
N GLU A 8 -8.29 23.28 5.20
CA GLU A 8 -7.41 22.21 5.69
C GLU A 8 -7.62 21.90 7.18
N LEU A 9 -7.98 22.90 8.00
CA LEU A 9 -8.36 22.68 9.41
C LEU A 9 -9.69 21.95 9.56
N LEU A 10 -10.61 22.11 8.60
CA LEU A 10 -11.92 21.47 8.64
C LEU A 10 -11.89 20.02 8.13
N TYR A 11 -10.90 19.65 7.31
CA TYR A 11 -10.81 18.32 6.71
C TYR A 11 -10.92 17.16 7.73
N PRO A 12 -10.16 17.16 8.86
CA PRO A 12 -10.27 16.07 9.84
C PRO A 12 -11.66 15.96 10.48
N LEU A 13 -12.39 17.08 10.61
CA LEU A 13 -13.75 17.08 11.16
C LEU A 13 -14.76 16.50 10.18
N LEU A 14 -14.57 16.77 8.88
CA LEU A 14 -15.40 16.20 7.83
C LEU A 14 -15.21 14.69 7.75
N GLN A 15 -13.96 14.21 7.70
CA GLN A 15 -13.66 12.78 7.73
C GLN A 15 -14.22 12.11 9.00
N ALA A 16 -14.07 12.76 10.16
CA ALA A 16 -14.63 12.24 11.41
C ALA A 16 -16.16 12.12 11.37
N TYR A 17 -16.83 13.06 10.71
CA TYR A 17 -18.28 13.02 10.55
C TYR A 17 -18.72 11.89 9.63
N ASP A 18 -17.93 11.52 8.62
CA ASP A 18 -18.21 10.35 7.78
C ASP A 18 -18.31 9.09 8.64
N SER A 19 -17.38 8.86 9.58
CA SER A 19 -17.43 7.73 10.52
C SER A 19 -18.69 7.73 11.40
N VAL A 20 -19.16 8.90 11.83
CA VAL A 20 -20.42 9.05 12.58
C VAL A 20 -21.64 8.74 11.72
N ALA A 21 -21.62 9.20 10.46
CA ALA A 21 -22.73 9.05 9.53
C ALA A 21 -22.93 7.59 9.12
N ILE A 22 -21.83 6.87 8.83
CA ILE A 22 -21.88 5.44 8.48
C ILE A 22 -21.88 4.53 9.71
N ARG A 23 -21.71 5.07 10.91
CA ARG A 23 -21.58 4.34 12.19
C ARG A 23 -20.48 3.28 12.13
N ALA A 24 -19.28 3.71 11.74
CA ALA A 24 -18.16 2.80 11.53
C ALA A 24 -17.77 2.09 12.83
N ASP A 25 -17.72 0.75 12.82
CA ASP A 25 -17.14 -0.04 13.91
C ASP A 25 -15.61 -0.11 13.79
N VAL A 26 -15.08 -0.04 12.57
CA VAL A 26 -13.66 -0.12 12.25
C VAL A 26 -13.33 0.85 11.12
N GLU A 27 -12.25 1.61 11.24
CA GLU A 27 -11.68 2.43 10.16
C GLU A 27 -10.21 2.04 9.93
N PHE A 28 -9.86 1.80 8.67
CA PHE A 28 -8.49 1.54 8.21
C PHE A 28 -7.87 2.81 7.65
N GLY A 29 -6.58 3.02 7.88
CA GLY A 29 -5.85 4.11 7.23
C GLY A 29 -4.34 3.95 7.32
N GLY A 30 -3.62 4.72 6.53
CA GLY A 30 -2.16 4.78 6.60
C GLY A 30 -1.68 5.35 7.94
N THR A 31 -0.43 5.07 8.32
CA THR A 31 0.17 5.63 9.55
C THR A 31 0.18 7.16 9.57
N ASP A 32 0.17 7.81 8.41
CA ASP A 32 0.03 9.26 8.24
C ASP A 32 -1.38 9.79 8.57
N GLN A 33 -2.40 8.94 8.56
CA GLN A 33 -3.80 9.31 8.85
C GLN A 33 -4.18 9.16 10.32
N LYS A 34 -3.26 8.72 11.19
CA LYS A 34 -3.54 8.44 12.62
C LYS A 34 -4.30 9.57 13.32
N PHE A 35 -3.94 10.83 13.07
CA PHE A 35 -4.64 11.96 13.67
C PHE A 35 -6.12 12.02 13.24
N ASN A 36 -6.40 11.97 11.94
CA ASN A 36 -7.76 12.06 11.41
C ASN A 36 -8.65 10.92 11.91
N LEU A 37 -8.13 9.69 11.93
CA LEU A 37 -8.82 8.50 12.43
C LEU A 37 -9.20 8.63 13.92
N LEU A 38 -8.32 9.24 14.72
CA LEU A 38 -8.59 9.50 16.14
C LEU A 38 -9.65 10.60 16.34
N VAL A 39 -9.73 11.59 15.44
CA VAL A 39 -10.82 12.59 15.47
C VAL A 39 -12.17 11.91 15.23
N GLY A 40 -12.27 10.98 14.27
CA GLY A 40 -13.47 10.16 14.03
C GLY A 40 -13.92 9.39 15.26
N ARG A 41 -12.99 8.64 15.86
CA ARG A 41 -13.21 7.87 17.08
C ARG A 41 -13.71 8.74 18.26
N GLU A 42 -13.09 9.89 18.46
CA GLU A 42 -13.48 10.84 19.51
C GLU A 42 -14.86 11.45 19.23
N LEU A 43 -15.14 11.79 17.96
CA LEU A 43 -16.43 12.38 17.59
C LEU A 43 -17.58 11.39 17.80
N GLN A 44 -17.43 10.13 17.40
CA GLN A 44 -18.41 9.07 17.67
C GLN A 44 -18.72 8.96 19.17
N SER A 45 -17.68 8.97 20.02
CA SER A 45 -17.86 8.96 21.48
C SER A 45 -18.69 10.15 21.97
N ARG A 46 -18.43 11.35 21.45
CA ARG A 46 -19.14 12.58 21.85
C ARG A 46 -20.61 12.59 21.44
N VAL A 47 -20.96 11.94 20.34
CA VAL A 47 -22.35 11.82 19.88
C VAL A 47 -23.07 10.58 20.43
N GLY A 48 -22.44 9.85 21.36
CA GLY A 48 -23.02 8.69 22.03
C GLY A 48 -23.00 7.39 21.20
N GLN A 49 -22.22 7.34 20.12
CA GLN A 49 -21.98 6.12 19.36
C GLN A 49 -20.79 5.33 19.95
N PRO A 50 -20.72 4.01 19.75
CA PRO A 50 -19.51 3.25 20.01
C PRO A 50 -18.32 3.81 19.19
N PRO A 51 -17.16 4.05 19.80
CA PRO A 51 -15.98 4.51 19.08
C PRO A 51 -15.39 3.41 18.18
N GLN A 52 -15.15 3.74 16.92
CA GLN A 52 -14.52 2.86 15.93
C GLN A 52 -13.15 2.39 16.38
N GLN A 53 -12.81 1.14 16.10
CA GLN A 53 -11.44 0.65 16.19
C GLN A 53 -10.63 1.13 14.98
N ILE A 54 -9.35 1.43 15.19
CA ILE A 54 -8.48 1.98 14.16
C ILE A 54 -7.41 0.97 13.81
N PHE A 55 -7.29 0.63 12.53
CA PHE A 55 -6.22 -0.20 12.00
C PHE A 55 -5.30 0.64 11.13
N LEU A 56 -4.03 0.73 11.54
CA LEU A 56 -3.01 1.47 10.81
C LEU A 56 -2.19 0.53 9.94
N VAL A 57 -2.13 0.81 8.65
CA VAL A 57 -1.26 0.11 7.69
C VAL A 57 -0.01 0.94 7.39
N PRO A 58 1.15 0.30 7.15
CA PRO A 58 2.38 1.02 6.84
C PRO A 58 2.28 1.75 5.50
N ILE A 59 3.12 2.77 5.33
CA ILE A 59 3.26 3.46 4.05
C ILE A 59 4.19 2.64 3.16
N LEU A 60 3.76 2.37 1.94
CA LEU A 60 4.59 1.69 0.94
C LEU A 60 5.77 2.58 0.52
N VAL A 61 6.97 2.03 0.60
CA VAL A 61 8.20 2.67 0.13
C VAL A 61 8.19 2.67 -1.40
N GLY A 62 8.61 3.77 -2.02
CA GLY A 62 8.65 3.87 -3.48
C GLY A 62 9.73 3.01 -4.11
N THR A 63 9.78 3.02 -5.44
CA THR A 63 10.76 2.26 -6.23
C THR A 63 12.21 2.67 -5.98
N ASP A 64 12.44 3.82 -5.33
CA ASP A 64 13.75 4.33 -4.94
C ASP A 64 14.33 3.65 -3.68
N GLY A 65 13.54 2.88 -2.93
CA GLY A 65 14.03 2.15 -1.76
C GLY A 65 14.04 2.91 -0.43
N SER A 66 13.74 4.20 -0.44
CA SER A 66 13.97 5.05 0.75
C SER A 66 12.79 5.95 1.12
N GLN A 67 12.19 6.62 0.14
CA GLN A 67 11.13 7.58 0.38
C GLN A 67 9.76 6.90 0.26
N LYS A 68 8.74 7.49 0.88
CA LYS A 68 7.36 7.09 0.61
C LYS A 68 7.06 7.16 -0.89
N MET A 69 6.27 6.21 -1.38
CA MET A 69 5.81 6.24 -2.76
C MET A 69 5.06 7.55 -3.06
N SER A 70 5.45 8.25 -4.12
CA SER A 70 4.86 9.53 -4.51
C SER A 70 5.03 9.81 -6.01
N LYS A 71 3.95 10.27 -6.65
CA LYS A 71 4.00 10.77 -8.03
C LYS A 71 4.99 11.92 -8.22
N SER A 72 5.10 12.81 -7.23
CA SER A 72 6.01 13.97 -7.31
C SER A 72 7.48 13.60 -7.23
N LEU A 73 7.80 12.45 -6.63
CA LEU A 73 9.18 11.94 -6.53
C LEU A 73 9.52 11.02 -7.69
N GLY A 74 8.55 10.66 -8.55
CA GLY A 74 8.75 9.73 -9.65
C GLY A 74 9.02 8.28 -9.22
N ASN A 75 8.88 7.96 -7.94
CA ASN A 75 9.17 6.64 -7.36
C ASN A 75 7.91 5.77 -7.20
N TYR A 76 6.92 5.94 -8.08
CA TYR A 76 5.60 5.33 -7.94
C TYR A 76 5.29 4.31 -9.03
N ILE A 77 4.45 3.34 -8.67
CA ILE A 77 3.82 2.39 -9.58
C ILE A 77 2.34 2.75 -9.64
N GLY A 78 1.85 3.13 -10.82
CA GLY A 78 0.46 3.55 -11.00
C GLY A 78 -0.45 2.35 -11.27
N VAL A 79 -1.57 2.26 -10.53
CA VAL A 79 -2.54 1.16 -10.70
C VAL A 79 -3.23 1.13 -12.07
N ALA A 80 -3.16 2.23 -12.83
CA ALA A 80 -3.78 2.37 -14.15
C ALA A 80 -2.72 2.59 -15.25
N GLU A 81 -1.48 2.20 -15.01
CA GLU A 81 -0.40 2.20 -16.00
C GLU A 81 -0.45 0.93 -16.87
N PRO A 82 0.05 0.97 -18.12
CA PRO A 82 0.17 -0.23 -18.95
C PRO A 82 0.85 -1.38 -18.19
N PRO A 83 0.40 -2.65 -18.40
CA PRO A 83 1.00 -3.82 -17.76
C PRO A 83 2.53 -3.88 -17.89
N GLU A 84 3.08 -3.54 -19.05
CA GLU A 84 4.54 -3.52 -19.25
C GLU A 84 5.26 -2.45 -18.38
N GLU A 85 4.63 -1.29 -18.16
CA GLU A 85 5.19 -0.23 -17.31
C GLU A 85 5.18 -0.64 -15.84
N ILE A 86 4.08 -1.24 -15.37
CA ILE A 86 3.97 -1.75 -14.00
C ILE A 86 5.03 -2.83 -13.79
N TYR A 87 5.10 -3.80 -14.69
CA TYR A 87 6.06 -4.89 -14.61
C TYR A 87 7.49 -4.35 -14.54
N GLY A 88 7.88 -3.48 -15.49
CA GLY A 88 9.20 -2.86 -15.52
C GLY A 88 9.54 -2.06 -14.26
N LYS A 89 8.57 -1.32 -13.70
CA LYS A 89 8.77 -0.57 -12.45
C LYS A 89 8.95 -1.50 -11.24
N VAL A 90 8.18 -2.57 -11.14
CA VAL A 90 8.38 -3.59 -10.09
C VAL A 90 9.77 -4.21 -10.21
N MET A 91 10.23 -4.51 -11.43
CA MET A 91 11.57 -5.05 -11.65
C MET A 91 12.70 -4.09 -11.23
N SER A 92 12.41 -2.78 -11.17
CA SER A 92 13.38 -1.73 -10.79
C SER A 92 13.57 -1.56 -9.29
N ILE A 93 12.70 -2.12 -8.44
CA ILE A 93 12.79 -1.94 -6.98
C ILE A 93 14.07 -2.58 -6.42
N PRO A 94 14.66 -2.07 -5.32
CA PRO A 94 15.75 -2.74 -4.62
C PRO A 94 15.35 -4.11 -4.08
N ASP A 95 16.29 -5.06 -4.03
CA ASP A 95 16.04 -6.43 -3.55
C ASP A 95 15.51 -6.46 -2.11
N SER A 96 15.92 -5.49 -1.29
CA SER A 96 15.44 -5.32 0.09
C SER A 96 13.95 -5.00 0.19
N LEU A 97 13.30 -4.54 -0.89
CA LEU A 97 11.87 -4.23 -0.92
C LEU A 97 11.00 -5.37 -1.44
N ILE A 98 11.57 -6.45 -2.00
CA ILE A 98 10.80 -7.54 -2.61
C ILE A 98 9.78 -8.12 -1.62
N MET A 99 10.24 -8.50 -0.42
CA MET A 99 9.36 -9.07 0.60
C MET A 99 8.32 -8.06 1.10
N ASN A 100 8.70 -6.78 1.24
CA ASN A 100 7.78 -5.75 1.68
C ASN A 100 6.65 -5.54 0.67
N TYR A 101 6.93 -5.60 -0.62
CA TYR A 101 5.91 -5.50 -1.66
C TYR A 101 5.04 -6.75 -1.72
N LEU A 102 5.63 -7.95 -1.64
CA LEU A 102 4.85 -9.20 -1.57
C LEU A 102 3.86 -9.15 -0.40
N GLU A 103 4.32 -8.76 0.79
CA GLU A 103 3.48 -8.68 2.00
C GLU A 103 2.38 -7.61 1.93
N LEU A 104 2.65 -6.46 1.31
CA LEU A 104 1.75 -5.30 1.39
C LEU A 104 0.81 -5.13 0.19
N VAL A 105 1.16 -5.68 -0.97
CA VAL A 105 0.42 -5.43 -2.22
C VAL A 105 0.05 -6.70 -2.99
N THR A 106 0.28 -7.90 -2.44
CA THR A 106 -0.14 -9.15 -3.07
C THR A 106 -0.99 -10.02 -2.16
N ASP A 107 -1.81 -10.87 -2.76
CA ASP A 107 -2.63 -11.89 -2.07
C ASP A 107 -1.85 -13.22 -1.90
N VAL A 108 -0.51 -13.19 -2.04
CA VAL A 108 0.35 -14.37 -1.85
C VAL A 108 0.16 -14.91 -0.42
N PRO A 109 -0.13 -16.22 -0.25
CA PRO A 109 -0.38 -16.80 1.07
C PRO A 109 0.82 -16.66 2.01
N ASP A 110 0.54 -16.49 3.31
CA ASP A 110 1.57 -16.35 4.36
C ASP A 110 2.57 -17.52 4.39
N GLU A 111 2.12 -18.73 4.05
CA GLU A 111 2.97 -19.93 3.95
C GLU A 111 4.05 -19.75 2.86
N GLU A 112 3.65 -19.25 1.69
CA GLU A 112 4.56 -19.00 0.56
C GLU A 112 5.48 -17.80 0.83
N LEU A 113 4.97 -16.75 1.49
CA LEU A 113 5.81 -15.65 1.96
C LEU A 113 6.91 -16.13 2.91
N GLU A 114 6.61 -17.07 3.80
CA GLU A 114 7.60 -17.62 4.72
C GLU A 114 8.65 -18.48 4.01
N GLU A 115 8.26 -19.25 3.00
CA GLU A 115 9.20 -19.97 2.13
C GLU A 115 10.16 -18.99 1.42
N PHE A 116 9.65 -17.88 0.88
CA PHE A 116 10.48 -16.84 0.26
C PHE A 116 11.44 -16.18 1.25
N ARG A 117 10.99 -15.89 2.47
CA ARG A 117 11.86 -15.34 3.53
C ARG A 117 12.99 -16.29 3.91
N GLN A 118 12.71 -17.60 3.98
CA GLN A 118 13.71 -18.61 4.29
C GLN A 118 14.70 -18.75 3.13
N GLY A 119 14.20 -18.87 1.90
CA GLY A 119 15.05 -18.95 0.72
C GLY A 119 16.03 -17.78 0.61
N LEU A 120 15.56 -16.54 0.80
CA LEU A 120 16.42 -15.34 0.75
C LEU A 120 17.56 -15.37 1.77
N LYS A 121 17.39 -16.03 2.92
CA LYS A 121 18.47 -16.20 3.93
C LYS A 121 19.48 -17.25 3.50
N ASP A 122 19.04 -18.27 2.77
CA ASP A 122 19.85 -19.38 2.31
C ASP A 122 20.47 -19.14 0.91
N GLU A 123 20.37 -17.91 0.38
CA GLU A 123 20.81 -17.48 -0.96
C GLU A 123 20.25 -18.33 -2.13
N THR A 124 19.14 -19.03 -1.91
CA THR A 124 18.62 -20.05 -2.85
C THR A 124 17.65 -19.54 -3.91
N PRO A 125 16.70 -18.61 -3.63
CA PRO A 125 15.99 -17.93 -4.68
C PRO A 125 16.85 -16.76 -5.17
N ASN A 126 17.11 -16.78 -6.48
CA ASN A 126 17.65 -15.61 -7.17
C ASN A 126 16.67 -14.43 -6.96
N PRO A 127 17.10 -13.27 -6.41
CA PRO A 127 16.24 -12.10 -6.24
C PRO A 127 15.50 -11.69 -7.51
N MET A 128 16.11 -11.94 -8.68
CA MET A 128 15.48 -11.73 -9.99
C MET A 128 14.21 -12.58 -10.17
N THR A 129 14.22 -13.84 -9.74
CA THR A 129 13.05 -14.73 -9.84
C THR A 129 11.91 -14.24 -8.96
N LEU A 130 12.22 -13.81 -7.73
CA LEU A 130 11.20 -13.27 -6.83
C LEU A 130 10.64 -11.93 -7.32
N LYS A 131 11.45 -11.08 -7.95
CA LYS A 131 10.95 -9.86 -8.60
C LYS A 131 10.01 -10.15 -9.75
N LYS A 132 10.35 -11.14 -10.60
CA LYS A 132 9.46 -11.57 -11.68
C LYS A 132 8.15 -12.11 -11.13
N HIS A 133 8.23 -12.93 -10.07
CA HIS A 133 7.05 -13.43 -9.38
C HIS A 133 6.17 -12.28 -8.85
N LEU A 134 6.76 -11.35 -8.10
CA LEU A 134 6.08 -10.17 -7.58
C LEU A 134 5.44 -9.33 -8.71
N ALA A 135 6.17 -9.09 -9.79
CA ALA A 135 5.68 -8.30 -10.93
C ALA A 135 4.49 -9.00 -11.61
N ARG A 136 4.57 -10.32 -11.78
CA ARG A 136 3.48 -11.15 -12.30
C ARG A 136 2.25 -11.10 -11.41
N GLU A 137 2.41 -11.21 -10.09
CA GLU A 137 1.30 -11.15 -9.13
C GLU A 137 0.61 -9.78 -9.17
N ILE A 138 1.38 -8.69 -9.10
CA ILE A 138 0.84 -7.32 -9.16
C ILE A 138 0.06 -7.09 -10.46
N VAL A 139 0.63 -7.46 -11.61
CA VAL A 139 -0.05 -7.26 -12.91
C VAL A 139 -1.29 -8.16 -13.02
N THR A 140 -1.22 -9.39 -12.51
CA THR A 140 -2.36 -10.32 -12.53
C THR A 140 -3.52 -9.79 -11.70
N GLN A 141 -3.26 -9.26 -10.51
CA GLN A 141 -4.27 -8.69 -9.61
C GLN A 141 -4.91 -7.42 -10.17
N LEU A 142 -4.13 -6.54 -10.80
CA LEU A 142 -4.64 -5.28 -11.37
C LEU A 142 -5.34 -5.46 -12.72
N TYR A 143 -4.90 -6.45 -13.49
CA TYR A 143 -5.42 -6.75 -14.83
C TYR A 143 -5.88 -8.20 -14.92
N ASN A 144 -5.01 -9.09 -15.40
CA ASN A 144 -5.28 -10.52 -15.53
C ASN A 144 -3.99 -11.28 -15.86
N GLN A 145 -4.07 -12.61 -15.84
CA GLN A 145 -2.94 -13.50 -16.08
C GLN A 145 -2.34 -13.37 -17.49
N GLN A 146 -3.15 -13.07 -18.51
CA GLN A 146 -2.68 -12.89 -19.88
C GLN A 146 -1.80 -11.63 -19.98
N ALA A 147 -2.28 -10.50 -19.46
CA ALA A 147 -1.53 -9.25 -19.43
C ALA A 147 -0.20 -9.39 -18.68
N ALA A 148 -0.19 -10.15 -17.57
CA ALA A 148 1.04 -10.43 -16.83
C ALA A 148 2.05 -11.25 -17.65
N SER A 149 1.57 -12.23 -18.42
CA SER A 149 2.42 -13.06 -19.28
C SER A 149 2.99 -12.24 -20.45
N GLU A 150 2.16 -11.40 -21.09
CA GLU A 150 2.58 -10.52 -22.18
C GLU A 150 3.59 -9.46 -21.72
N ALA A 151 3.43 -8.94 -20.49
CA ALA A 151 4.36 -7.99 -19.88
C ALA A 151 5.70 -8.62 -19.48
N GLU A 152 5.73 -9.91 -19.12
CA GLU A 152 6.97 -10.64 -18.81
C GLU A 152 7.82 -10.93 -20.08
N GLU A 153 7.19 -11.03 -21.25
CA GLU A 153 7.84 -11.30 -22.53
C GLU A 153 8.45 -10.06 -23.21
N HIS A 154 8.09 -8.85 -22.76
CA HIS A 154 8.61 -7.56 -23.25
C HIS A 154 9.97 -7.20 -22.64
#